data_AF-A0A497C9U1-F1
#
_entry.id   AF-A0A497C9U1-F1
#
_cell.length_a   1.000
_cell.length_b   1.000
_cell.length_c   1.000
_cell.angle_alpha   90.00
_cell.angle_beta   90.00
_cell.angle_gamma   90.00
#
_symmetry.space_group_name_H-M   'P 1'
#
loop_
_entity.id
_entity.type
_entity.pdbx_description
1 polymer ?
#
loop_
_entity_poly.entity_id
_entity_poly.type
_entity_poly.pdbx_seq_one_letter_code
_entity_poly.pdbx_strand_id
1 'polypeptide(L)'
;MFWLAIAPIAVILILMVGLRWGASRAGAAGYLIALVIASTFFGARLELLAYAHAKALLLIIDVLLIIWTAFLLFRVADEAGAIRVIGQSLPHLTADKGMQALIIGWAFASFLQGVGGFGVPVAVIAPLLVGLGFSPLSAVVIPSVGHSWAVTFGSLGSSFNALMAATGYTWEELASPSALFLGLAGLGVGLVVAHAAGGWGAVRRLGVAALILGGAMSTAQYLAATSGLWNISSFIGGLTGLVIGFPLARWHRGNTEENGRVDWRSLLIALSGYGVLVILTLGVQLIPSVHDALSNFSFTLNFPSLETTLGYSTPPGPGRKIPILRHAGTILFTSALAAYLIYRRAGWYKPGAFRRIANGTLKRVISSSVGIVSMVSMAVLMQHAGMTDALAEGLSSAMGCVFPALSPWMGALGAFMTGSNTNSNVVFAALQMRTAELLGFPVAIILAAQTSGAALGSVIAPTKVVVGASTGGMAGREGEIMRKLLAYIGILILLISLLAIIGVWL
;
A
#
# COMPACT_ATOMS: atom_id res chain seq x y z
N MET A 1 -32.38 9.28 0.15
CA MET A 1 -30.99 9.77 0.35
C MET A 1 -29.94 8.70 0.07
N PHE A 2 -30.01 7.50 0.69
CA PHE A 2 -29.05 6.41 0.47
C PHE A 2 -28.73 6.11 -1.01
N TRP A 3 -29.75 5.85 -1.83
CA TRP A 3 -29.56 5.51 -3.26
C TRP A 3 -28.90 6.61 -4.09
N LEU A 4 -29.13 7.88 -3.72
CA LEU A 4 -28.45 9.00 -4.38
C LEU A 4 -26.99 9.06 -3.93
N ALA A 5 -26.73 8.86 -2.64
CA ALA A 5 -25.39 8.91 -2.08
C ALA A 5 -24.50 7.74 -2.54
N ILE A 6 -25.07 6.57 -2.85
CA ILE A 6 -24.30 5.42 -3.37
C ILE A 6 -23.95 5.56 -4.86
N ALA A 7 -24.68 6.38 -5.61
CA ALA A 7 -24.53 6.48 -7.05
C ALA A 7 -23.10 6.82 -7.54
N PRO A 8 -22.35 7.78 -6.94
CA PRO A 8 -20.96 8.04 -7.32
C PRO A 8 -20.06 6.81 -7.21
N ILE A 9 -20.19 6.07 -6.10
CA ILE A 9 -19.43 4.85 -5.84
C ILE A 9 -19.88 3.76 -6.82
N ALA A 10 -21.18 3.52 -6.95
CA ALA A 10 -21.75 2.53 -7.86
C ALA A 10 -21.31 2.76 -9.31
N VAL A 11 -21.26 4.01 -9.78
CA VAL A 11 -20.77 4.33 -11.12
C VAL A 11 -19.28 4.04 -11.26
N ILE A 12 -18.43 4.39 -10.29
CA ILE A 12 -17.01 3.97 -10.32
C ILE A 12 -16.93 2.45 -10.44
N LEU A 13 -17.68 1.72 -9.62
CA LEU A 13 -17.68 0.26 -9.62
C LEU A 13 -18.13 -0.33 -10.97
N ILE A 14 -19.22 0.18 -11.55
CA ILE A 14 -19.74 -0.26 -12.86
C ILE A 14 -18.77 0.07 -13.99
N LEU A 15 -18.20 1.28 -14.01
CA LEU A 15 -17.25 1.69 -15.05
C LEU A 15 -15.97 0.87 -14.99
N MET A 16 -15.47 0.56 -13.79
CA MET A 16 -14.23 -0.21 -13.62
C MET A 16 -14.41 -1.71 -13.89
N VAL A 17 -15.50 -2.32 -13.41
CA VAL A 17 -15.73 -3.77 -13.61
C VAL A 17 -16.44 -4.07 -14.92
N GLY A 18 -17.52 -3.35 -15.21
CA GLY A 18 -18.32 -3.56 -16.41
C GLY A 18 -17.63 -3.05 -17.67
N LEU A 19 -17.23 -1.78 -17.69
CA LEU A 19 -16.63 -1.14 -18.87
C LEU A 19 -15.09 -1.16 -18.89
N ARG A 20 -14.45 -1.70 -17.84
CA ARG A 20 -12.97 -1.80 -17.73
C ARG A 20 -12.26 -0.45 -17.83
N TRP A 21 -12.90 0.63 -17.38
CA TRP A 21 -12.28 1.95 -17.33
C TRP A 21 -11.14 1.98 -16.30
N GLY A 22 -10.08 2.72 -16.62
CA GLY A 22 -9.02 2.99 -15.66
C GLY A 22 -9.51 3.86 -14.50
N ALA A 23 -8.90 3.70 -13.32
CA ALA A 23 -9.27 4.42 -12.09
C ALA A 23 -9.37 5.94 -12.28
N SER A 24 -8.50 6.54 -13.10
CA SER A 24 -8.52 7.97 -13.40
C SER A 24 -9.83 8.43 -14.04
N ARG A 25 -10.34 7.69 -15.04
CA ARG A 25 -11.57 8.04 -15.76
C ARG A 25 -12.81 7.73 -14.94
N ALA A 26 -12.83 6.56 -14.29
CA ALA A 26 -13.93 6.17 -13.43
C ALA A 26 -14.07 7.13 -12.23
N GLY A 27 -12.95 7.48 -11.59
CA GLY A 27 -12.92 8.45 -10.49
C GLY A 27 -13.43 9.83 -10.91
N ALA A 28 -13.06 10.33 -12.09
CA ALA A 28 -13.58 11.59 -12.62
C ALA A 28 -15.10 11.54 -12.83
N ALA A 29 -15.63 10.45 -13.37
CA ALA A 29 -17.07 10.26 -13.53
C ALA A 29 -17.80 10.21 -12.18
N GLY A 30 -17.26 9.47 -11.21
CA GLY A 30 -17.80 9.42 -9.85
C GLY A 30 -17.82 10.79 -9.18
N TYR A 31 -16.72 11.55 -9.28
CA TYR A 31 -16.65 12.92 -8.78
C TYR A 31 -17.70 13.84 -9.40
N LEU A 32 -17.88 13.82 -10.73
CA LEU A 32 -18.89 14.64 -11.40
C LEU A 32 -20.30 14.30 -10.95
N ILE A 33 -20.60 13.01 -10.77
CA ILE A 33 -21.90 12.57 -10.25
C ILE A 33 -22.08 13.02 -8.80
N ALA A 34 -21.04 12.90 -7.96
CA ALA A 34 -21.09 13.40 -6.59
C ALA A 34 -21.34 14.91 -6.55
N LEU A 35 -20.71 15.68 -7.45
CA LEU A 35 -20.90 17.13 -7.57
C LEU A 35 -22.34 17.50 -7.92
N VAL A 36 -22.90 16.82 -8.93
CA VAL A 36 -24.30 17.04 -9.33
C VAL A 36 -25.25 16.67 -8.18
N ILE A 37 -25.07 15.52 -7.56
CA ILE A 37 -25.96 15.06 -6.48
C ILE A 37 -25.82 15.94 -5.23
N ALA A 38 -24.60 16.32 -4.86
CA ALA A 38 -24.34 17.18 -3.73
C ALA A 38 -25.05 18.53 -3.88
N SER A 39 -24.92 19.16 -5.05
CA SER A 39 -25.51 20.48 -5.33
C SER A 39 -27.03 20.46 -5.46
N THR A 40 -27.61 19.40 -6.06
CA THR A 40 -29.05 19.36 -6.36
C THR A 40 -29.89 18.70 -5.27
N PHE A 41 -29.38 17.65 -4.60
CA PHE A 41 -30.15 16.85 -3.65
C PHE A 41 -29.66 16.92 -2.22
N PHE A 42 -28.43 17.38 -1.96
CA PHE A 42 -27.87 17.50 -0.60
C PHE A 42 -27.67 18.95 -0.14
N GLY A 43 -28.08 19.93 -0.94
CA GLY A 43 -28.04 21.33 -0.51
C GLY A 43 -26.64 21.92 -0.41
N ALA A 44 -25.67 21.38 -1.15
CA ALA A 44 -24.31 21.89 -1.19
C ALA A 44 -24.25 23.23 -1.94
N ARG A 45 -24.24 24.33 -1.19
CA ARG A 45 -24.07 25.69 -1.71
C ARG A 45 -22.64 25.94 -2.20
N LEU A 46 -22.44 26.99 -2.99
CA LEU A 46 -21.14 27.35 -3.58
C LEU A 46 -20.02 27.48 -2.54
N GLU A 47 -20.32 27.98 -1.35
CA GLU A 47 -19.38 28.07 -0.22
C GLU A 47 -18.88 26.70 0.25
N LEU A 48 -19.79 25.73 0.40
CA LEU A 48 -19.44 24.35 0.78
C LEU A 48 -18.64 23.66 -0.33
N LEU A 49 -19.00 23.89 -1.59
CA LEU A 49 -18.22 23.39 -2.72
C LEU A 49 -16.80 23.98 -2.68
N ALA A 50 -16.64 25.30 -2.56
CA ALA A 50 -15.32 25.94 -2.48
C ALA A 50 -14.49 25.40 -1.29
N TYR A 51 -15.13 25.25 -0.13
CA TYR A 51 -14.53 24.66 1.06
C TYR A 51 -14.02 23.24 0.81
N ALA A 52 -14.88 22.35 0.28
CA ALA A 52 -14.54 20.96 0.05
C ALA A 52 -13.37 20.82 -0.94
N HIS A 53 -13.35 21.64 -2.00
CA HIS A 53 -12.26 21.65 -2.97
C HIS A 53 -10.95 22.20 -2.40
N ALA A 54 -11.01 23.27 -1.59
CA ALA A 54 -9.82 23.81 -0.93
C ALA A 54 -9.21 22.79 0.04
N LYS A 55 -10.05 22.09 0.82
CA LYS A 55 -9.61 21.03 1.74
C LYS A 55 -9.05 19.82 0.98
N ALA A 56 -9.72 19.39 -0.09
CA ALA A 56 -9.24 18.32 -0.96
C ALA A 56 -7.89 18.67 -1.59
N LEU A 57 -7.69 19.92 -2.04
CA LEU A 57 -6.43 20.36 -2.64
C LEU A 57 -5.24 20.19 -1.69
N LEU A 58 -5.38 20.55 -0.41
CA LEU A 58 -4.32 20.35 0.57
C LEU A 58 -3.96 18.88 0.77
N LEU A 59 -4.98 18.02 0.88
CA LEU A 59 -4.78 16.58 1.02
C LEU A 59 -4.12 15.97 -0.22
N ILE A 60 -4.54 16.41 -1.40
CA ILE A 60 -3.98 15.99 -2.69
C ILE A 60 -2.51 16.37 -2.77
N ILE A 61 -2.13 17.61 -2.42
CA ILE A 61 -0.73 18.07 -2.46
C ILE A 61 0.15 17.20 -1.54
N ASP A 62 -0.29 16.96 -0.31
CA ASP A 62 0.41 16.11 0.67
C ASP A 62 0.63 14.69 0.12
N VAL A 63 -0.43 14.06 -0.40
CA VAL A 63 -0.39 12.70 -0.96
C VAL A 63 0.49 12.62 -2.22
N LEU A 64 0.30 13.54 -3.18
CA LEU A 64 1.03 13.51 -4.45
C LEU A 64 2.52 13.78 -4.24
N LEU A 65 2.89 14.69 -3.34
CA LEU A 65 4.30 14.97 -3.06
C LEU A 65 5.04 13.71 -2.58
N ILE A 66 4.41 12.85 -1.76
CA ILE A 66 5.00 11.56 -1.36
C ILE A 66 5.08 10.60 -2.56
N ILE A 67 3.99 10.42 -3.30
CA ILE A 67 3.91 9.42 -4.38
C ILE A 67 4.91 9.72 -5.50
N TRP A 68 5.03 10.99 -5.90
CA TRP A 68 5.95 11.40 -6.96
C TRP A 68 7.41 11.16 -6.58
N THR A 69 7.81 11.54 -5.37
CA THR A 69 9.21 11.42 -4.93
C THR A 69 9.58 10.00 -4.51
N ALA A 70 8.63 9.24 -3.97
CA ALA A 70 8.72 7.80 -3.76
C ALA A 70 9.02 7.06 -5.07
N PHE A 71 8.19 7.30 -6.08
CA PHE A 71 8.35 6.65 -7.38
C PHE A 71 9.62 7.14 -8.09
N LEU A 72 10.03 8.39 -7.90
CA LEU A 72 11.31 8.90 -8.39
C LEU A 72 12.50 8.11 -7.81
N LEU A 73 12.55 7.90 -6.49
CA LEU A 73 13.61 7.10 -5.86
C LEU A 73 13.65 5.67 -6.43
N PHE A 74 12.47 5.05 -6.57
CA PHE A 74 12.37 3.74 -7.22
C PHE A 74 12.93 3.75 -8.64
N ARG A 75 12.55 4.73 -9.48
CA ARG A 75 13.02 4.85 -10.87
C ARG A 75 14.52 5.11 -10.96
N VAL A 76 15.08 5.88 -10.03
CA VAL A 76 16.53 6.09 -9.90
C VAL A 76 17.25 4.75 -9.69
N ALA A 77 16.79 3.94 -8.73
CA ALA A 77 17.39 2.63 -8.44
C ALA A 77 17.15 1.59 -9.55
N ASP A 78 15.95 1.56 -10.14
CA ASP A 78 15.57 0.66 -11.22
C ASP A 78 16.37 0.93 -12.50
N GLU A 79 16.49 2.20 -12.91
CA GLU A 79 17.29 2.59 -14.09
C GLU A 79 18.78 2.28 -13.91
N ALA A 80 19.30 2.35 -12.68
CA ALA A 80 20.66 1.95 -12.34
C ALA A 80 20.86 0.42 -12.33
N GLY A 81 19.79 -0.37 -12.42
CA GLY A 81 19.84 -1.83 -12.31
C GLY A 81 20.00 -2.35 -10.87
N ALA A 82 19.95 -1.49 -9.85
CA ALA A 82 20.16 -1.86 -8.46
C ALA A 82 19.17 -2.94 -7.98
N ILE A 83 17.90 -2.85 -8.40
CA ILE A 83 16.87 -3.85 -8.07
C ILE A 83 17.23 -5.24 -8.60
N ARG A 84 17.82 -5.31 -9.81
CA ARG A 84 18.25 -6.57 -10.43
C ARG A 84 19.44 -7.17 -9.71
N VAL A 85 20.43 -6.35 -9.35
CA VAL A 85 21.62 -6.77 -8.58
C VAL A 85 21.21 -7.39 -7.23
N ILE A 86 20.27 -6.75 -6.52
CA ILE A 86 19.74 -7.29 -5.26
C ILE A 86 19.06 -8.64 -5.51
N GLY A 87 18.16 -8.71 -6.49
CA GLY A 87 17.43 -9.94 -6.82
C GLY A 87 18.32 -11.11 -7.24
N GLN A 88 19.38 -10.86 -8.01
CA GLN A 88 20.33 -11.90 -8.48
C GLN A 88 21.24 -12.42 -7.37
N SER A 89 21.40 -11.68 -6.27
CA SER A 89 22.23 -12.10 -5.14
C SER A 89 21.54 -13.14 -4.24
N LEU A 90 20.21 -13.19 -4.24
CA LEU A 90 19.41 -14.02 -3.31
C LEU A 90 19.35 -15.53 -3.62
N PRO A 91 19.32 -15.99 -4.88
CA PRO A 91 19.28 -17.43 -5.18
C PRO A 91 20.51 -18.21 -4.70
N HIS A 92 21.64 -17.53 -4.53
CA HIS A 92 22.90 -18.11 -4.07
C HIS A 92 22.88 -18.48 -2.57
N LEU A 93 21.82 -18.12 -1.84
CA LEU A 93 21.75 -18.31 -0.38
C LEU A 93 21.31 -19.71 0.05
N THR A 94 20.52 -20.40 -0.77
CA THR A 94 20.03 -21.75 -0.49
C THR A 94 19.57 -22.46 -1.75
N ALA A 95 19.77 -23.79 -1.78
CA ALA A 95 19.25 -24.66 -2.82
C ALA A 95 17.81 -25.14 -2.53
N ASP A 96 17.30 -24.96 -1.30
CA ASP A 96 15.95 -25.39 -0.94
C ASP A 96 14.90 -24.47 -1.59
N LYS A 97 14.09 -25.02 -2.50
CA LYS A 97 13.04 -24.26 -3.20
C LYS A 97 12.02 -23.65 -2.24
N GLY A 98 11.67 -24.31 -1.14
CA GLY A 98 10.72 -23.75 -0.18
C GLY A 98 11.29 -22.52 0.53
N MET A 99 12.56 -22.57 0.94
CA MET A 99 13.24 -21.42 1.52
C MET A 99 13.49 -20.31 0.49
N GLN A 100 13.80 -20.63 -0.77
CA GLN A 100 13.86 -19.65 -1.85
C GLN A 100 12.51 -18.93 -2.01
N ALA A 101 11.39 -19.65 -1.89
CA ALA A 101 10.06 -19.03 -1.93
C ALA A 101 9.81 -18.08 -0.75
N LEU A 102 10.25 -18.42 0.47
CA LEU A 102 10.13 -17.53 1.63
C LEU A 102 11.03 -16.29 1.50
N ILE A 103 12.27 -16.44 1.07
CA ILE A 103 13.23 -15.33 1.01
C ILE A 103 12.94 -14.43 -0.20
N ILE A 104 12.80 -15.02 -1.39
CA ILE A 104 12.63 -14.26 -2.63
C ILE A 104 11.14 -13.90 -2.81
N GLY A 105 10.26 -14.87 -2.62
CA GLY A 105 8.83 -14.71 -2.84
C GLY A 105 8.10 -13.93 -1.76
N TRP A 106 8.60 -13.89 -0.53
CA TRP A 106 7.93 -13.18 0.58
C TRP A 106 8.78 -12.03 1.12
N ALA A 107 9.98 -12.27 1.64
CA ALA A 107 10.80 -11.21 2.23
C ALA A 107 11.23 -10.16 1.19
N PHE A 108 11.83 -10.60 0.07
CA PHE A 108 12.24 -9.70 -1.01
C PHE A 108 11.03 -9.06 -1.71
N ALA A 109 9.93 -9.80 -1.90
CA ALA A 109 8.69 -9.23 -2.43
C ALA A 109 8.14 -8.12 -1.54
N SER A 110 8.18 -8.30 -0.22
CA SER A 110 7.78 -7.29 0.77
C SER A 110 8.72 -6.09 0.76
N PHE A 111 10.03 -6.31 0.63
CA PHE A 111 11.03 -5.25 0.44
C PHE A 111 10.74 -4.42 -0.81
N LEU A 112 10.51 -5.07 -1.96
CA LEU A 112 10.15 -4.40 -3.21
C LEU A 112 8.81 -3.67 -3.11
N GLN A 113 7.85 -4.22 -2.36
CA GLN A 113 6.58 -3.54 -2.11
C GLN A 113 6.77 -2.32 -1.22
N GLY A 114 7.68 -2.38 -0.25
CA GLY A 114 8.09 -1.25 0.59
C GLY A 114 8.52 -0.03 -0.24
N VAL A 115 9.33 -0.26 -1.28
CA VAL A 115 9.87 0.83 -2.11
C VAL A 115 9.09 1.08 -3.40
N GLY A 116 8.97 0.06 -4.25
CA GLY A 116 8.61 0.22 -5.67
C GLY A 116 7.11 0.17 -5.93
N GLY A 117 6.35 -0.56 -5.11
CA GLY A 117 4.90 -0.60 -5.24
C GLY A 117 4.38 -1.06 -6.59
N PHE A 118 3.12 -0.72 -6.91
CA PHE A 118 2.56 -0.71 -8.27
C PHE A 118 2.75 -2.01 -9.12
N GLY A 119 2.85 -3.17 -8.49
CA GLY A 119 3.06 -4.46 -9.16
C GLY A 119 4.52 -4.80 -9.47
N VAL A 120 5.48 -3.96 -9.06
CA VAL A 120 6.92 -4.19 -9.17
C VAL A 120 7.36 -5.52 -8.54
N PRO A 121 6.89 -5.93 -7.34
CA PRO A 121 7.34 -7.17 -6.73
C PRO A 121 7.13 -8.38 -7.65
N VAL A 122 5.92 -8.52 -8.20
CA VAL A 122 5.58 -9.64 -9.09
C VAL A 122 6.32 -9.54 -10.43
N ALA A 123 6.40 -8.33 -11.00
CA ALA A 123 7.09 -8.11 -12.27
C ALA A 123 8.58 -8.51 -12.23
N VAL A 124 9.24 -8.28 -11.10
CA VAL A 124 10.67 -8.59 -10.91
C VAL A 124 10.87 -10.05 -10.49
N ILE A 125 10.04 -10.55 -9.56
CA ILE A 125 10.29 -11.84 -8.92
C ILE A 125 9.76 -13.01 -9.76
N ALA A 126 8.67 -12.84 -10.51
CA ALA A 126 8.13 -13.96 -11.29
C ALA A 126 9.14 -14.53 -12.32
N PRO A 127 9.82 -13.71 -13.16
CA PRO A 127 10.89 -14.21 -14.04
C PRO A 127 12.04 -14.87 -13.27
N LEU A 128 12.40 -14.34 -12.11
CA LEU A 128 13.46 -14.88 -11.26
C LEU A 128 13.09 -16.29 -10.77
N LEU A 129 11.88 -16.48 -10.24
CA LEU A 129 11.40 -17.79 -9.79
C LEU A 129 11.26 -18.79 -10.94
N VAL A 130 10.82 -18.35 -12.13
CA VAL A 130 10.85 -19.19 -13.33
C VAL A 130 12.27 -19.67 -13.63
N GLY A 131 13.26 -18.77 -13.58
CA GLY A 131 14.67 -19.11 -13.75
C GLY A 131 15.23 -20.09 -12.71
N LEU A 132 14.66 -20.13 -11.51
CA LEU A 132 14.98 -21.09 -10.44
C LEU A 132 14.22 -22.42 -10.56
N GLY A 133 13.44 -22.60 -11.64
CA GLY A 133 12.72 -23.83 -11.92
C GLY A 133 11.45 -24.01 -11.09
N PHE A 134 10.80 -22.92 -10.67
CA PHE A 134 9.41 -22.96 -10.22
C PHE A 134 8.46 -23.09 -11.41
N SER A 135 7.29 -23.71 -11.20
CA SER A 135 6.24 -23.70 -12.21
C SER A 135 5.83 -22.26 -12.54
N PRO A 136 5.45 -21.95 -13.80
CA PRO A 136 4.97 -20.61 -14.17
C PRO A 136 3.86 -20.07 -13.27
N LEU A 137 2.91 -20.94 -12.86
CA LEU A 137 1.84 -20.56 -11.94
C LEU A 137 2.39 -20.20 -10.53
N SER A 138 3.24 -21.05 -9.95
CA SER A 138 3.84 -20.77 -8.63
C SER A 138 4.72 -19.52 -8.66
N ALA A 139 5.47 -19.32 -9.74
CA ALA A 139 6.35 -18.17 -9.91
C ALA A 139 5.59 -16.83 -9.90
N VAL A 140 4.34 -16.79 -10.33
CA VAL A 140 3.49 -15.60 -10.23
C VAL A 140 2.76 -15.53 -8.89
N VAL A 141 2.20 -16.65 -8.41
CA VAL A 141 1.38 -16.70 -7.19
C VAL A 141 2.20 -16.38 -5.94
N ILE A 142 3.40 -16.95 -5.81
CA ILE A 142 4.27 -16.79 -4.64
C ILE A 142 4.58 -15.31 -4.35
N PRO A 143 5.15 -14.52 -5.28
CA PRO A 143 5.43 -13.12 -5.02
C PRO A 143 4.16 -12.28 -4.86
N SER A 144 3.08 -12.62 -5.59
CA SER A 144 1.80 -11.90 -5.48
C SER A 144 1.22 -12.00 -4.08
N VAL A 145 1.17 -13.20 -3.48
CA VAL A 145 0.71 -13.37 -2.10
C VAL A 145 1.75 -12.84 -1.11
N GLY A 146 3.03 -13.10 -1.36
CA GLY A 146 4.12 -12.73 -0.47
C GLY A 146 4.15 -11.26 -0.11
N HIS A 147 3.89 -10.36 -1.06
CA HIS A 147 3.92 -8.92 -0.77
C HIS A 147 2.57 -8.35 -0.27
N SER A 148 1.52 -9.16 -0.16
CA SER A 148 0.14 -8.69 0.04
C SER A 148 -0.07 -7.98 1.39
N TRP A 149 0.56 -8.46 2.46
CA TRP A 149 0.55 -7.83 3.80
C TRP A 149 1.30 -6.49 3.85
N ALA A 150 2.28 -6.29 2.97
CA ALA A 150 3.13 -5.11 2.96
C ALA A 150 2.52 -3.92 2.19
N VAL A 151 1.30 -4.02 1.64
CA VAL A 151 0.80 -3.03 0.68
C VAL A 151 0.40 -1.70 1.33
N THR A 152 -0.18 -1.70 2.54
CA THR A 152 -0.65 -0.46 3.20
C THR A 152 0.48 0.50 3.53
N PHE A 153 1.53 0.00 4.20
CA PHE A 153 2.73 0.79 4.50
C PHE A 153 3.77 0.73 3.35
N GLY A 154 3.51 -0.07 2.33
CA GLY A 154 4.32 -0.15 1.12
C GLY A 154 4.12 1.03 0.19
N SER A 155 4.95 1.10 -0.85
CA SER A 155 5.05 2.25 -1.76
C SER A 155 5.22 3.53 -0.95
N LEU A 156 6.09 3.42 0.06
CA LEU A 156 6.41 4.46 1.02
C LEU A 156 5.20 5.03 1.79
N GLY A 157 4.30 4.15 2.22
CA GLY A 157 3.11 4.51 2.99
C GLY A 157 1.99 5.19 2.19
N SER A 158 2.03 5.17 0.85
CA SER A 158 1.03 5.87 0.02
C SER A 158 -0.42 5.52 0.34
N SER A 159 -0.74 4.23 0.58
CA SER A 159 -2.09 3.78 0.87
C SER A 159 -2.52 4.15 2.28
N PHE A 160 -1.60 4.08 3.24
CA PHE A 160 -1.81 4.56 4.60
C PHE A 160 -2.01 6.09 4.64
N ASN A 161 -1.28 6.85 3.82
CA ASN A 161 -1.49 8.29 3.72
C ASN A 161 -2.86 8.64 3.14
N ALA A 162 -3.30 7.90 2.12
CA ALA A 162 -4.64 8.04 1.57
C ALA A 162 -5.74 7.67 2.59
N LEU A 163 -5.51 6.67 3.43
CA LEU A 163 -6.39 6.34 4.56
C LEU A 163 -6.54 7.53 5.50
N MET A 164 -5.43 8.07 6.02
CA MET A 164 -5.44 9.25 6.90
C MET A 164 -6.07 10.47 6.22
N ALA A 165 -5.81 10.68 4.93
CA ALA A 165 -6.37 11.81 4.19
C ALA A 165 -7.89 11.68 4.01
N ALA A 166 -8.40 10.46 3.78
CA ALA A 166 -9.82 10.21 3.56
C ALA A 166 -10.64 10.26 4.87
N THR A 167 -10.02 9.98 6.02
CA THR A 167 -10.71 9.91 7.31
C THR A 167 -10.43 11.10 8.21
N GLY A 168 -9.30 11.80 8.01
CA GLY A 168 -8.83 12.85 8.90
C GLY A 168 -8.14 12.35 10.17
N TYR A 169 -8.09 11.04 10.38
CA TYR A 169 -7.39 10.42 11.52
C TYR A 169 -5.88 10.54 11.39
N THR A 170 -5.19 10.61 12.52
CA THR A 170 -3.74 10.74 12.55
C THR A 170 -3.03 9.39 12.46
N TRP A 171 -1.72 9.40 12.23
CA TRP A 171 -0.94 8.16 12.18
C TRP A 171 -0.83 7.54 13.57
N GLU A 172 -0.83 8.33 14.63
CA GLU A 172 -0.78 7.89 16.03
C GLU A 172 -1.97 6.98 16.35
N GLU A 173 -3.15 7.30 15.83
CA GLU A 173 -4.39 6.53 16.04
C GLU A 173 -4.44 5.27 15.16
N LEU A 174 -3.96 5.34 13.92
CA LEU A 174 -4.16 4.28 12.92
C LEU A 174 -2.97 3.32 12.77
N ALA A 175 -1.75 3.73 13.10
CA ALA A 175 -0.53 2.97 12.78
C ALA A 175 -0.48 1.66 13.57
N SER A 176 -0.76 1.70 14.86
CA SER A 176 -0.75 0.51 15.72
C SER A 176 -1.74 -0.58 15.26
N PRO A 177 -3.06 -0.31 15.15
CA PRO A 177 -4.00 -1.35 14.76
C PRO A 177 -3.78 -1.82 13.31
N SER A 178 -3.43 -0.91 12.38
CA SER A 178 -3.13 -1.29 11.00
C SER A 178 -1.89 -2.18 10.90
N ALA A 179 -0.82 -1.86 11.64
CA ALA A 179 0.41 -2.65 11.63
C ALA A 179 0.24 -4.00 12.31
N LEU A 180 -0.58 -4.08 13.36
CA LEU A 180 -0.91 -5.33 14.02
C LEU A 180 -1.68 -6.27 13.07
N PHE A 181 -2.75 -5.76 12.43
CA PHE A 181 -3.58 -6.55 11.52
C PHE A 181 -2.77 -7.08 10.33
N LEU A 182 -1.99 -6.21 9.70
CA LEU A 182 -1.12 -6.59 8.60
C LEU A 182 0.01 -7.53 9.04
N GLY A 183 0.61 -7.32 10.21
CA GLY A 183 1.64 -8.20 10.75
C GLY A 183 1.12 -9.61 11.00
N LEU A 184 -0.06 -9.74 11.62
CA LEU A 184 -0.72 -11.03 11.83
C LEU A 184 -1.10 -11.70 10.50
N ALA A 185 -1.57 -10.93 9.51
CA ALA A 185 -1.74 -11.45 8.15
C ALA A 185 -0.40 -11.87 7.51
N GLY A 186 0.68 -11.15 7.79
CA GLY A 186 2.04 -11.45 7.36
C GLY A 186 2.51 -12.84 7.82
N LEU A 187 2.22 -13.22 9.07
CA LEU A 187 2.46 -14.58 9.57
C LEU A 187 1.72 -15.63 8.73
N GLY A 188 0.45 -15.38 8.41
CA GLY A 188 -0.36 -16.22 7.53
C GLY A 188 0.21 -16.29 6.10
N VAL A 189 0.69 -15.16 5.56
CA VAL A 189 1.32 -15.08 4.24
C VAL A 189 2.53 -16.00 4.14
N GLY A 190 3.36 -16.08 5.17
CA GLY A 190 4.50 -17.01 5.19
C GLY A 190 4.11 -18.48 5.01
N LEU A 191 3.08 -18.91 5.73
CA LEU A 191 2.54 -20.28 5.62
C LEU A 191 1.92 -20.53 4.24
N VAL A 192 1.20 -19.53 3.71
CA VAL A 192 0.62 -19.61 2.37
C VAL A 192 1.70 -19.68 1.28
N VAL A 193 2.78 -18.92 1.41
CA VAL A 193 3.92 -18.96 0.48
C VAL A 193 4.61 -20.32 0.53
N ALA A 194 4.82 -20.89 1.72
CA ALA A 194 5.32 -22.26 1.85
C ALA A 194 4.38 -23.27 1.16
N HIS A 195 3.06 -23.13 1.35
CA HIS A 195 2.08 -23.97 0.66
C HIS A 195 2.11 -23.77 -0.88
N ALA A 196 2.27 -22.54 -1.37
CA ALA A 196 2.32 -22.27 -2.80
C ALA A 196 3.60 -22.83 -3.46
N ALA A 197 4.68 -22.98 -2.68
CA ALA A 197 5.94 -23.56 -3.12
C ALA A 197 5.95 -25.10 -3.17
N GLY A 198 5.34 -25.77 -2.18
CA GLY A 198 5.42 -27.25 -2.08
C GLY A 198 4.28 -27.92 -1.31
N GLY A 199 3.13 -27.26 -1.18
CA GLY A 199 1.94 -27.79 -0.50
C GLY A 199 2.12 -27.97 1.01
N TRP A 200 1.27 -28.80 1.62
CA TRP A 200 1.28 -29.06 3.06
C TRP A 200 2.57 -29.69 3.58
N GLY A 201 3.30 -30.45 2.74
CA GLY A 201 4.62 -30.97 3.09
C GLY A 201 5.63 -29.85 3.36
N ALA A 202 5.65 -28.83 2.49
CA ALA A 202 6.48 -27.65 2.69
C ALA A 202 6.07 -26.84 3.92
N VAL A 203 4.75 -26.70 4.20
CA VAL A 203 4.25 -26.01 5.40
C VAL A 203 4.72 -26.71 6.68
N ARG A 204 4.63 -28.04 6.77
CA ARG A 204 5.08 -28.78 7.97
C ARG A 204 6.59 -28.65 8.18
N ARG A 205 7.36 -28.69 7.10
CA ARG A 205 8.83 -28.61 7.15
C ARG A 205 9.34 -27.20 7.44
N LEU A 206 8.75 -26.18 6.82
CA LEU A 206 9.22 -24.79 6.88
C LEU A 206 8.37 -23.91 7.80
N GLY A 207 7.34 -24.46 8.45
CA GLY A 207 6.41 -23.68 9.28
C GLY A 207 7.12 -22.90 10.38
N VAL A 208 8.08 -23.52 11.08
CA VAL A 208 8.88 -22.84 12.11
C VAL A 208 9.72 -21.72 11.50
N ALA A 209 10.39 -21.96 10.37
CA ALA A 209 11.15 -20.92 9.68
C ALA A 209 10.26 -19.77 9.21
N ALA A 210 9.06 -20.07 8.69
CA ALA A 210 8.09 -19.07 8.28
C ALA A 210 7.56 -18.25 9.47
N LEU A 211 7.35 -18.87 10.63
CA LEU A 211 6.92 -18.18 11.85
C LEU A 211 8.03 -17.29 12.43
N ILE A 212 9.29 -17.76 12.46
CA ILE A 212 10.43 -16.94 12.91
C ILE A 212 10.60 -15.74 11.99
N LEU A 213 10.62 -16.00 10.67
CA LEU A 213 10.80 -14.96 9.66
C LEU A 213 9.65 -13.95 9.71
N GLY A 214 8.41 -14.44 9.73
CA GLY A 214 7.21 -13.60 9.79
C GLY A 214 7.10 -12.82 11.10
N GLY A 215 7.44 -13.44 12.23
CA GLY A 215 7.44 -12.79 13.54
C GLY A 215 8.41 -11.61 13.54
N ALA A 216 9.63 -11.81 13.06
CA ALA A 216 10.60 -10.74 13.00
C ALA A 216 10.23 -9.63 11.99
N MET A 217 9.74 -10.00 10.81
CA MET A 217 9.27 -9.04 9.80
C MET A 217 8.10 -8.20 10.34
N SER A 218 7.14 -8.84 11.00
CA SER A 218 5.92 -8.20 11.53
C SER A 218 6.24 -7.31 12.73
N THR A 219 7.11 -7.74 13.63
CA THR A 219 7.57 -6.92 14.76
C THR A 219 8.35 -5.70 14.27
N ALA A 220 9.25 -5.87 13.31
CA ALA A 220 10.00 -4.75 12.75
C ALA A 220 9.08 -3.74 12.02
N GLN A 221 8.08 -4.23 11.27
CA GLN A 221 7.04 -3.39 10.69
C GLN A 221 6.28 -2.62 11.78
N TYR A 222 5.79 -3.33 12.81
CA TYR A 222 4.99 -2.75 13.89
C TYR A 222 5.75 -1.64 14.60
N LEU A 223 6.97 -1.92 15.08
CA LEU A 223 7.81 -0.94 15.76
C LEU A 223 8.07 0.29 14.88
N ALA A 224 8.44 0.09 13.61
CA ALA A 224 8.63 1.21 12.70
C ALA A 224 7.34 2.04 12.52
N ALA A 225 6.19 1.39 12.33
CA ALA A 225 4.92 2.09 12.16
C ALA A 225 4.54 2.92 13.40
N THR A 226 4.65 2.33 14.58
CA THR A 226 4.27 2.97 15.85
C THR A 226 5.27 4.03 16.32
N SER A 227 6.50 4.03 15.81
CA SER A 227 7.51 5.05 16.12
C SER A 227 7.49 6.25 15.16
N GLY A 228 6.49 6.38 14.29
CA GLY A 228 6.40 7.48 13.32
C GLY A 228 7.13 7.23 12.00
N LEU A 229 7.71 6.04 11.80
CA LEU A 229 8.38 5.59 10.57
C LEU A 229 7.43 4.76 9.68
N TRP A 230 6.11 4.99 9.77
CA TRP A 230 5.09 4.25 9.01
C TRP A 230 5.29 4.31 7.50
N ASN A 231 5.88 5.38 6.99
CA ASN A 231 6.20 5.55 5.57
C ASN A 231 7.28 4.57 5.09
N ILE A 232 8.15 4.05 5.95
CA ILE A 232 9.17 3.05 5.59
C ILE A 232 8.98 1.73 6.33
N SER A 233 7.85 1.55 7.02
CA SER A 233 7.61 0.41 7.90
C SER A 233 7.61 -0.93 7.16
N SER A 234 6.91 -1.06 6.02
CA SER A 234 6.98 -2.28 5.20
C SER A 234 8.35 -2.53 4.58
N PHE A 235 9.10 -1.47 4.28
CA PHE A 235 10.48 -1.60 3.81
C PHE A 235 11.38 -2.19 4.90
N ILE A 236 11.27 -1.67 6.13
CA ILE A 236 11.99 -2.19 7.30
C ILE A 236 11.59 -3.65 7.57
N GLY A 237 10.29 -3.97 7.52
CA GLY A 237 9.80 -5.35 7.65
C GLY A 237 10.44 -6.28 6.60
N GLY A 238 10.41 -5.91 5.32
CA GLY A 238 11.03 -6.68 4.24
C GLY A 238 12.54 -6.83 4.38
N LEU A 239 13.25 -5.75 4.77
CA LEU A 239 14.70 -5.77 4.99
C LEU A 239 15.08 -6.68 6.16
N THR A 240 14.35 -6.62 7.27
CA THR A 240 14.50 -7.56 8.40
C THR A 240 14.32 -9.00 7.94
N GLY A 241 13.32 -9.26 7.09
CA GLY A 241 13.12 -10.57 6.48
C GLY A 241 14.30 -11.03 5.64
N LEU A 242 14.90 -10.14 4.85
CA LEU A 242 16.11 -10.48 4.10
C LEU A 242 17.26 -10.82 5.05
N VAL A 243 17.54 -9.97 6.03
CA VAL A 243 18.65 -10.13 7.01
C VAL A 243 18.52 -11.44 7.79
N ILE A 244 17.33 -11.76 8.30
CA ILE A 244 17.07 -12.99 9.08
C ILE A 244 16.91 -14.21 8.18
N GLY A 245 16.49 -14.01 6.93
CA GLY A 245 16.44 -15.04 5.91
C GLY A 245 17.80 -15.67 5.63
N PHE A 246 18.89 -14.90 5.66
CA PHE A 246 20.26 -15.41 5.45
C PHE A 246 20.67 -16.55 6.43
N PRO A 247 20.63 -16.37 7.76
CA PRO A 247 20.98 -17.44 8.69
C PRO A 247 19.97 -18.59 8.65
N LEU A 248 18.66 -18.32 8.50
CA LEU A 248 17.64 -19.37 8.37
C LEU A 248 17.85 -20.24 7.12
N ALA A 249 18.29 -19.62 6.01
CA ALA A 249 18.62 -20.31 4.76
C ALA A 249 19.77 -21.28 4.93
N ARG A 250 20.79 -20.90 5.71
CA ARG A 250 21.95 -21.75 6.02
C ARG A 250 21.55 -22.93 6.90
N TRP A 251 20.64 -22.75 7.85
CA TRP A 251 20.15 -23.83 8.70
C TRP A 251 19.37 -24.89 7.91
N HIS A 252 18.61 -24.48 6.89
CA HIS A 252 17.82 -25.39 6.05
C HIS A 252 18.56 -25.84 4.79
N ARG A 253 19.88 -25.66 4.73
CA ARG A 253 20.70 -26.05 3.59
C ARG A 253 20.93 -27.56 3.65
N GLY A 254 20.30 -28.32 2.76
CA GLY A 254 20.75 -29.68 2.46
C GLY A 254 22.17 -29.67 1.86
N ASN A 255 22.91 -30.79 1.94
CA ASN A 255 24.26 -30.96 1.38
C ASN A 255 24.29 -30.59 -0.11
N THR A 256 24.65 -29.34 -0.45
CA THR A 256 24.83 -28.91 -1.84
C THR A 256 25.85 -27.78 -1.90
N GLU A 257 26.68 -27.85 -2.95
CA GLU A 257 27.87 -27.04 -3.21
C GLU A 257 27.62 -25.52 -3.21
N GLU A 258 28.71 -24.76 -3.08
CA GLU A 258 28.71 -23.30 -3.12
C GLU A 258 28.20 -22.76 -4.47
N ASN A 259 26.92 -22.37 -4.52
CA ASN A 259 26.43 -21.53 -5.60
C ASN A 259 27.05 -20.14 -5.49
N GLY A 260 28.18 -19.90 -6.16
CA GLY A 260 28.73 -18.58 -6.49
C GLY A 260 29.10 -17.66 -5.31
N ARG A 261 30.05 -16.75 -5.52
CA ARG A 261 30.37 -15.70 -4.54
C ARG A 261 29.44 -14.51 -4.75
N VAL A 262 28.77 -14.06 -3.69
CA VAL A 262 28.01 -12.80 -3.69
C VAL A 262 28.98 -11.63 -3.86
N ASP A 263 28.79 -10.81 -4.88
CA ASP A 263 29.54 -9.56 -5.03
C ASP A 263 28.99 -8.50 -4.04
N TRP A 264 29.57 -8.51 -2.85
CA TRP A 264 29.21 -7.58 -1.78
C TRP A 264 29.38 -6.11 -2.15
N ARG A 265 30.35 -5.77 -3.02
CA ARG A 265 30.56 -4.37 -3.41
C ARG A 265 29.39 -3.87 -4.23
N SER A 266 28.97 -4.64 -5.23
CA SER A 266 27.80 -4.31 -6.04
C SER A 266 26.52 -4.33 -5.20
N LEU A 267 26.36 -5.29 -4.28
CA LEU A 267 25.19 -5.32 -3.40
C LEU A 267 25.11 -4.10 -2.47
N LEU A 268 26.23 -3.67 -1.87
CA LEU A 268 26.28 -2.48 -1.01
C LEU A 268 25.98 -1.21 -1.79
N ILE A 269 26.50 -1.06 -3.01
CA ILE A 269 26.14 0.06 -3.89
C ILE A 269 24.65 0.00 -4.22
N ALA A 270 24.11 -1.16 -4.60
CA ALA A 270 22.69 -1.30 -4.92
C ALA A 270 21.78 -0.89 -3.74
N LEU A 271 22.15 -1.27 -2.51
CA LEU A 271 21.41 -0.94 -1.29
C LEU A 271 21.60 0.51 -0.83
N SER A 272 22.65 1.21 -1.26
CA SER A 272 22.98 2.55 -0.74
C SER A 272 21.87 3.57 -1.00
N GLY A 273 21.14 3.47 -2.12
CA GLY A 273 20.04 4.39 -2.42
C GLY A 273 18.93 4.36 -1.37
N TYR A 274 18.62 3.17 -0.83
CA TYR A 274 17.65 3.01 0.26
C TYR A 274 18.29 3.18 1.64
N GLY A 275 19.58 2.86 1.78
CA GLY A 275 20.35 3.16 2.98
C GLY A 275 20.34 4.66 3.29
N VAL A 276 20.51 5.52 2.28
CA VAL A 276 20.40 6.98 2.44
C VAL A 276 19.00 7.38 2.94
N LEU A 277 17.94 6.80 2.39
CA LEU A 277 16.58 7.06 2.87
C LEU A 277 16.41 6.72 4.35
N VAL A 278 16.89 5.56 4.78
CA VAL A 278 16.84 5.14 6.19
C VAL A 278 17.62 6.14 7.06
N ILE A 279 18.85 6.48 6.67
CA ILE A 279 19.71 7.40 7.42
C ILE A 279 19.07 8.78 7.55
N LEU A 280 18.55 9.34 6.45
CA LEU A 280 17.90 10.65 6.46
C LEU A 280 16.62 10.62 7.31
N THR A 281 15.81 9.57 7.18
CA THR A 281 14.56 9.46 7.96
C THR A 281 14.86 9.34 9.46
N LEU A 282 15.80 8.48 9.86
CA LEU A 282 16.21 8.33 11.26
C LEU A 282 16.87 9.60 11.79
N GLY A 283 17.72 10.25 10.99
CA GLY A 283 18.35 11.52 11.38
C GLY A 283 17.33 12.63 11.65
N VAL A 284 16.28 12.72 10.82
CA VAL A 284 15.21 13.72 10.99
C VAL A 284 14.26 13.37 12.14
N GLN A 285 14.00 12.09 12.40
CA GLN A 285 13.05 11.67 13.43
C GLN A 285 13.67 11.49 14.82
N LEU A 286 14.91 11.01 14.92
CA LEU A 286 15.55 10.66 16.19
C LEU A 286 16.42 11.75 16.78
N ILE A 287 16.80 12.78 16.01
CA ILE A 287 17.62 13.89 16.50
C ILE A 287 16.69 15.10 16.76
N PRO A 288 16.35 15.42 18.02
CA PRO A 288 15.37 16.48 18.32
C PRO A 288 15.74 17.82 17.71
N SER A 289 17.02 18.21 17.76
CA SER A 289 17.50 19.47 17.17
C SER A 289 17.26 19.56 15.67
N VAL A 290 17.38 18.44 14.94
CA VAL A 290 17.09 18.40 13.50
C VAL A 290 15.58 18.42 13.28
N HIS A 291 14.83 17.65 14.08
CA HIS A 291 13.38 17.61 14.02
C HIS A 291 12.75 19.00 14.18
N ASP A 292 13.18 19.73 15.20
CA ASP A 292 12.64 21.04 15.55
C ASP A 292 13.04 22.09 14.51
N ALA A 293 14.32 22.09 14.09
CA ALA A 293 14.81 22.98 13.04
C ALA A 293 14.02 22.85 11.72
N LEU A 294 13.70 21.61 11.32
CA LEU A 294 12.95 21.34 10.09
C LEU A 294 11.43 21.50 10.26
N SER A 295 10.92 21.61 11.48
CA SER A 295 9.49 21.79 11.76
C SER A 295 9.03 23.25 11.71
N ASN A 296 9.96 24.21 11.70
CA ASN A 296 9.65 25.64 11.69
C ASN A 296 8.89 26.11 10.44
N PHE A 297 9.05 25.43 9.30
CA PHE A 297 8.37 25.77 8.05
C PHE A 297 7.18 24.83 7.83
N SER A 298 6.01 25.26 8.27
CA SER A 298 4.77 24.51 8.09
C SER A 298 3.67 25.35 7.48
N PHE A 299 2.91 24.75 6.58
CA PHE A 299 1.76 25.36 5.94
C PHE A 299 0.48 24.74 6.51
N THR A 300 -0.49 25.58 6.89
CA THR A 300 -1.82 25.14 7.32
C THR A 300 -2.86 26.21 6.95
N LEU A 301 -4.08 25.81 6.67
CA LEU A 301 -5.23 26.69 6.43
C LEU A 301 -6.28 26.44 7.49
N ASN A 302 -6.89 27.49 8.03
CA ASN A 302 -8.02 27.35 8.93
C ASN A 302 -9.34 27.39 8.15
N PHE A 303 -10.28 26.56 8.57
CA PHE A 303 -11.53 26.33 7.87
C PHE A 303 -12.71 26.72 8.78
N PRO A 304 -13.67 27.55 8.29
CA PRO A 304 -14.83 27.97 9.08
C PRO A 304 -15.85 26.83 9.24
N SER A 305 -16.80 27.00 10.14
CA SER A 305 -17.96 26.11 10.24
C SER A 305 -18.88 26.30 9.04
N LEU A 306 -19.43 25.23 8.51
CA LEU A 306 -20.39 25.28 7.41
C LEU A 306 -21.58 24.37 7.66
N GLU A 307 -22.74 24.75 7.11
CA GLU A 307 -23.95 23.94 7.16
C GLU A 307 -24.59 23.89 5.77
N THR A 308 -24.96 22.68 5.35
CA THR A 308 -25.78 22.46 4.14
C THR A 308 -27.22 22.93 4.39
N THR A 309 -28.00 23.13 3.33
CA THR A 309 -29.43 23.48 3.50
C THR A 309 -30.27 22.37 4.11
N LEU A 310 -29.72 21.16 4.25
CA LEU A 310 -30.37 20.00 4.87
C LEU A 310 -29.94 19.77 6.33
N GLY A 311 -29.14 20.67 6.91
CA GLY A 311 -28.72 20.59 8.32
C GLY A 311 -27.46 19.77 8.58
N TYR A 312 -26.76 19.28 7.55
CA TYR A 312 -25.44 18.68 7.74
C TYR A 312 -24.42 19.76 8.07
N SER A 313 -23.87 19.72 9.28
CA SER A 313 -22.88 20.68 9.78
C SER A 313 -21.46 20.12 9.73
N THR A 314 -20.53 20.96 9.31
CA THR A 314 -19.08 20.73 9.37
C THR A 314 -18.50 21.67 10.43
N PRO A 315 -17.88 21.14 11.49
CA PRO A 315 -17.32 21.98 12.55
C PRO A 315 -16.14 22.82 12.04
N PRO A 316 -15.88 23.98 12.67
CA PRO A 316 -14.70 24.78 12.35
C PRO A 316 -13.43 24.06 12.83
N GLY A 317 -12.32 24.24 12.14
CA GLY A 317 -11.06 23.64 12.58
C GLY A 317 -9.87 23.92 11.67
N PRO A 318 -8.65 23.65 12.16
CA PRO A 318 -7.47 23.73 11.32
C PRO A 318 -7.48 22.61 10.28
N GLY A 319 -7.04 22.95 9.07
CA GLY A 319 -6.69 21.99 8.04
C GLY A 319 -5.42 21.23 8.39
N ARG A 320 -5.07 20.28 7.53
CA ARG A 320 -3.85 19.47 7.71
C ARG A 320 -2.61 20.35 7.66
N LYS A 321 -1.79 20.27 8.72
CA LYS A 321 -0.48 20.93 8.80
C LYS A 321 0.54 20.16 7.95
N ILE A 322 1.12 20.82 6.96
CA ILE A 322 2.14 20.25 6.05
C ILE A 322 3.51 20.84 6.43
N PRO A 323 4.38 20.11 7.15
CA PRO A 323 5.70 20.59 7.50
C PRO A 323 6.66 20.42 6.31
N ILE A 324 6.93 21.48 5.55
CA ILE A 324 7.55 21.40 4.21
C ILE A 324 8.90 20.67 4.23
N LEU A 325 9.81 21.01 5.15
CA LEU A 325 11.15 20.42 5.19
C LEU A 325 11.18 19.04 5.83
N ARG A 326 10.35 18.81 6.87
CA ARG A 326 10.18 17.50 7.52
C ARG A 326 9.30 16.55 6.72
N HIS A 327 8.60 17.05 5.70
CA HIS A 327 7.62 16.27 4.94
C HIS A 327 8.29 15.02 4.36
N ALA A 328 7.61 13.87 4.45
CA ALA A 328 8.14 12.60 3.95
C ALA A 328 8.55 12.69 2.47
N GLY A 329 7.78 13.43 1.66
CA GLY A 329 8.10 13.65 0.25
C GLY A 329 9.42 14.42 0.03
N THR A 330 9.79 15.34 0.92
CA THR A 330 11.07 16.08 0.86
C THR A 330 12.25 15.16 1.18
N ILE A 331 12.12 14.33 2.23
CA ILE A 331 13.13 13.32 2.60
C ILE A 331 13.33 12.32 1.46
N LEU A 332 12.24 11.89 0.81
CA LEU A 332 12.30 10.99 -0.34
C LEU A 332 12.96 11.62 -1.55
N PHE A 333 12.67 12.90 -1.82
CA PHE A 333 13.29 13.63 -2.92
C PHE A 333 14.80 13.76 -2.74
N THR A 334 15.24 14.16 -1.54
CA THR A 334 16.68 14.28 -1.23
C THR A 334 17.37 12.91 -1.27
N SER A 335 16.71 11.85 -0.82
CA SER A 335 17.19 10.47 -0.95
C SER A 335 17.35 10.05 -2.42
N ALA A 336 16.37 10.38 -3.27
CA ALA A 336 16.43 10.10 -4.71
C ALA A 336 17.59 10.83 -5.39
N LEU A 337 17.83 12.10 -5.02
CA LEU A 337 18.95 12.88 -5.55
C LEU A 337 20.29 12.28 -5.12
N ALA A 338 20.44 11.95 -3.83
CA ALA A 338 21.65 11.31 -3.31
C ALA A 338 21.92 9.95 -3.97
N ALA A 339 20.89 9.10 -4.07
CA ALA A 339 20.97 7.81 -4.76
C ALA A 339 21.38 7.98 -6.23
N TYR A 340 20.81 8.96 -6.94
CA TYR A 340 21.21 9.28 -8.30
C TYR A 340 22.70 9.65 -8.41
N LEU A 341 23.20 10.48 -7.50
CA LEU A 341 24.63 10.85 -7.48
C LEU A 341 25.53 9.64 -7.19
N ILE A 342 25.14 8.75 -6.28
CA ILE A 342 25.90 7.54 -5.94
C ILE A 342 25.97 6.60 -7.15
N TYR A 343 24.83 6.26 -7.76
CA TYR A 343 24.79 5.36 -8.92
C TYR A 343 25.48 5.97 -10.15
N ARG A 344 25.43 7.29 -10.31
CA ARG A 344 26.17 7.99 -11.36
C ARG A 344 27.68 7.88 -11.16
N ARG A 345 28.17 8.08 -9.93
CA ARG A 345 29.60 7.92 -9.60
C ARG A 345 30.07 6.48 -9.75
N ALA A 346 29.19 5.51 -9.48
CA ALA A 346 29.48 4.09 -9.70
C ALA A 346 29.47 3.68 -11.20
N GLY A 347 29.06 4.56 -12.12
CA GLY A 347 29.01 4.27 -13.55
C GLY A 347 27.84 3.39 -13.97
N TRP A 348 26.78 3.29 -13.16
CA TRP A 348 25.66 2.36 -13.38
C TRP A 348 24.60 2.89 -14.37
N TYR A 349 24.71 4.14 -14.78
CA TYR A 349 23.78 4.75 -15.72
C TYR A 349 24.29 4.73 -17.16
N LYS A 350 23.39 4.37 -18.07
CA LYS A 350 23.58 4.57 -19.51
C LYS A 350 23.34 6.04 -19.90
N PRO A 351 23.98 6.56 -20.97
CA PRO A 351 23.72 7.91 -21.48
C PRO A 351 22.22 8.20 -21.62
N GLY A 352 21.78 9.40 -21.20
CA GLY A 352 20.36 9.79 -21.20
C GLY A 352 19.51 9.24 -20.04
N ALA A 353 20.12 8.62 -19.01
CA ALA A 353 19.40 8.10 -17.85
C ALA A 353 18.51 9.14 -17.17
N PHE A 354 18.99 10.38 -16.98
CA PHE A 354 18.20 11.45 -16.39
C PHE A 354 16.84 11.65 -17.10
N ARG A 355 16.85 11.72 -18.43
CA ARG A 355 15.62 11.89 -19.23
C ARG A 355 14.70 10.67 -19.15
N ARG A 356 15.26 9.45 -19.10
CA ARG A 356 14.47 8.21 -18.93
C ARG A 356 13.86 8.08 -17.54
N ILE A 357 14.58 8.52 -16.51
CA ILE A 357 14.07 8.59 -15.13
C ILE A 357 12.93 9.60 -15.09
N ALA A 358 13.16 10.85 -15.52
CA ALA A 358 12.16 11.91 -15.49
C ALA A 358 10.89 11.54 -16.29
N ASN A 359 11.04 11.08 -17.54
CA ASN A 359 9.90 10.68 -18.38
C ASN A 359 9.18 9.45 -17.82
N GLY A 360 9.92 8.49 -17.27
CA GLY A 360 9.35 7.29 -16.65
C GLY A 360 8.53 7.63 -15.41
N THR A 361 9.03 8.53 -14.56
CA THR A 361 8.30 9.07 -13.40
C THR A 361 7.05 9.80 -13.84
N LEU A 362 7.17 10.75 -14.78
CA LEU A 362 6.07 11.56 -15.25
C LEU A 362 4.93 10.71 -15.84
N LYS A 363 5.26 9.80 -16.77
CA LYS A 363 4.27 8.96 -17.47
C LYS A 363 3.50 8.05 -16.51
N ARG A 364 4.17 7.48 -15.51
CA ARG A 364 3.52 6.55 -14.56
C ARG A 364 2.68 7.30 -13.53
N VAL A 365 3.19 8.40 -12.99
CA VAL A 365 2.58 9.06 -11.84
C VAL A 365 1.42 9.98 -12.26
N ILE A 366 1.41 10.56 -13.47
CA ILE A 366 0.28 11.40 -13.94
C ILE A 366 -1.06 10.65 -13.88
N SER A 367 -1.13 9.44 -14.43
CA SER A 367 -2.39 8.68 -14.45
C SER A 367 -2.86 8.35 -13.02
N SER A 368 -1.94 8.00 -12.12
CA SER A 368 -2.25 7.81 -10.70
C SER A 368 -2.70 9.11 -10.05
N SER A 369 -2.10 10.26 -10.40
CA SER A 369 -2.41 11.56 -9.83
C SER A 369 -3.83 12.00 -10.17
N VAL A 370 -4.27 11.84 -11.43
CA VAL A 370 -5.64 12.15 -11.85
C VAL A 370 -6.67 11.31 -11.08
N GLY A 371 -6.36 10.03 -10.85
CA GLY A 371 -7.20 9.15 -10.03
C GLY A 371 -7.32 9.65 -8.59
N ILE A 372 -6.20 9.97 -7.96
CA ILE A 372 -6.15 10.48 -6.58
C ILE A 372 -6.88 11.82 -6.47
N VAL A 373 -6.63 12.77 -7.38
CA VAL A 373 -7.32 14.07 -7.42
C VAL A 373 -8.83 13.85 -7.45
N SER A 374 -9.31 13.07 -8.42
CA SER A 374 -10.74 12.86 -8.60
C SER A 374 -11.38 12.16 -7.41
N MET A 375 -10.76 11.08 -6.91
CA MET A 375 -11.32 10.29 -5.83
C MET A 375 -11.26 11.02 -4.47
N VAL A 376 -10.18 11.74 -4.18
CA VAL A 376 -10.06 12.52 -2.93
C VAL A 376 -11.04 13.69 -2.96
N SER A 377 -11.15 14.41 -4.08
CA SER A 377 -12.16 15.45 -4.24
C SER A 377 -13.58 14.92 -4.08
N MET A 378 -13.88 13.74 -4.65
CA MET A 378 -15.17 13.07 -4.45
C MET A 378 -15.42 12.73 -2.98
N ALA A 379 -14.46 12.09 -2.31
CA ALA A 379 -14.61 11.65 -0.92
C ALA A 379 -14.84 12.83 0.03
N VAL A 380 -14.03 13.88 -0.08
CA VAL A 380 -14.15 15.10 0.75
C VAL A 380 -15.46 15.83 0.46
N LEU A 381 -15.89 15.89 -0.79
CA LEU A 381 -17.18 16.46 -1.17
C LEU A 381 -18.34 15.67 -0.57
N MET A 382 -18.35 14.35 -0.73
CA MET A 382 -19.39 13.47 -0.19
C MET A 382 -19.49 13.57 1.34
N GLN A 383 -18.34 13.66 2.01
CA GLN A 383 -18.26 13.85 3.46
C GLN A 383 -18.92 15.16 3.88
N HIS A 384 -18.51 16.29 3.29
CA HIS A 384 -19.02 17.60 3.70
C HIS A 384 -20.44 17.89 3.22
N ALA A 385 -20.91 17.23 2.16
CA ALA A 385 -22.29 17.34 1.70
C ALA A 385 -23.28 16.47 2.49
N GLY A 386 -22.84 15.60 3.42
CA GLY A 386 -23.71 14.68 4.15
C GLY A 386 -24.09 13.41 3.37
N MET A 387 -23.50 13.19 2.19
CA MET A 387 -23.72 11.97 1.40
C MET A 387 -23.13 10.75 2.13
N THR A 388 -21.98 10.91 2.76
CA THR A 388 -21.34 9.85 3.54
C THR A 388 -22.18 9.45 4.76
N ASP A 389 -22.83 10.42 5.42
CA ASP A 389 -23.78 10.15 6.52
C ASP A 389 -24.96 9.32 6.06
N ALA A 390 -25.63 9.73 4.97
CA ALA A 390 -26.77 9.00 4.43
C ALA A 390 -26.43 7.56 4.01
N LEU A 391 -25.20 7.30 3.55
CA LEU A 391 -24.71 5.96 3.28
C LEU A 391 -24.46 5.17 4.56
N ALA A 392 -23.82 5.78 5.54
CA ALA A 392 -23.45 5.15 6.79
C ALA A 392 -24.69 4.75 7.60
N GLU A 393 -25.74 5.57 7.62
CA GLU A 393 -27.03 5.24 8.25
C GLU A 393 -27.70 4.01 7.60
N GLY A 394 -27.62 3.91 6.27
CA GLY A 394 -28.13 2.74 5.55
C GLY A 394 -27.31 1.47 5.82
N LEU A 395 -25.98 1.59 5.93
CA LEU A 395 -25.11 0.47 6.26
C LEU A 395 -25.27 0.03 7.74
N SER A 396 -25.34 0.98 8.66
CA SER A 396 -25.45 0.70 10.10
C SER A 396 -26.76 -0.02 10.42
N SER A 397 -27.87 0.43 9.83
CA SER A 397 -29.18 -0.23 9.97
C SER A 397 -29.24 -1.62 9.35
N ALA A 398 -28.53 -1.85 8.24
CA ALA A 398 -28.54 -3.15 7.56
C ALA A 398 -27.58 -4.19 8.18
N MET A 399 -26.41 -3.77 8.67
CA MET A 399 -25.33 -4.68 9.08
C MET A 399 -25.23 -4.88 10.59
N GLY A 400 -25.53 -3.84 11.39
CA GLY A 400 -25.42 -3.90 12.85
C GLY A 400 -24.10 -4.49 13.34
N CYS A 401 -24.17 -5.51 14.21
CA CYS A 401 -23.02 -6.17 14.82
C CYS A 401 -22.12 -6.96 13.86
N VAL A 402 -22.58 -7.24 12.65
CA VAL A 402 -21.81 -8.00 11.64
C VAL A 402 -20.82 -7.10 10.89
N PHE A 403 -20.97 -5.78 11.00
CA PHE A 403 -20.15 -4.81 10.27
C PHE A 403 -18.63 -4.99 10.41
N PRO A 404 -18.05 -5.25 11.61
CA PRO A 404 -16.60 -5.49 11.74
C PRO A 404 -16.10 -6.65 10.89
N ALA A 405 -16.90 -7.72 10.76
CA ALA A 405 -16.56 -8.89 9.95
C ALA A 405 -16.55 -8.57 8.45
N LEU A 406 -17.38 -7.62 7.99
CA LEU A 406 -17.54 -7.26 6.58
C LEU A 406 -16.61 -6.11 6.14
N SER A 407 -16.15 -5.29 7.07
CA SER A 407 -15.20 -4.20 6.83
C SER A 407 -14.01 -4.58 5.95
N PRO A 408 -13.25 -5.65 6.22
CA PRO A 408 -12.10 -6.01 5.37
C PRO A 408 -12.52 -6.51 3.98
N TRP A 409 -13.72 -7.08 3.82
CA TRP A 409 -14.22 -7.51 2.51
C TRP A 409 -14.59 -6.34 1.62
N MET A 410 -15.16 -5.27 2.19
CA MET A 410 -15.41 -4.03 1.47
C MET A 410 -14.08 -3.42 0.99
N GLY A 411 -13.05 -3.40 1.84
CA GLY A 411 -11.72 -2.93 1.48
C GLY A 411 -11.10 -3.77 0.36
N ALA A 412 -11.19 -5.10 0.49
CA ALA A 412 -10.71 -6.04 -0.52
C ALA A 412 -11.42 -5.89 -1.86
N LEU A 413 -12.74 -5.73 -1.85
CA LEU A 413 -13.57 -5.51 -3.04
C LEU A 413 -13.15 -4.22 -3.77
N GLY A 414 -13.04 -3.11 -3.02
CA GLY A 414 -12.59 -1.84 -3.59
C GLY A 414 -11.19 -1.93 -4.20
N ALA A 415 -10.26 -2.63 -3.55
CA ALA A 415 -8.91 -2.79 -4.05
C ALA A 415 -8.82 -3.77 -5.24
N PHE A 416 -9.62 -4.83 -5.24
CA PHE A 416 -9.74 -5.78 -6.34
C PHE A 416 -10.24 -5.09 -7.62
N MET A 417 -11.28 -4.26 -7.50
CA MET A 417 -11.89 -3.55 -8.63
C MET A 417 -11.00 -2.44 -9.14
N THR A 418 -10.38 -1.68 -8.22
CA THR A 418 -9.56 -0.52 -8.60
C THR A 418 -8.12 -0.87 -8.97
N GLY A 419 -7.64 -2.05 -8.57
CA GLY A 419 -6.23 -2.44 -8.64
C GLY A 419 -5.32 -1.74 -7.63
N SER A 420 -5.88 -0.98 -6.68
CA SER A 420 -5.11 -0.13 -5.78
C SER A 420 -5.71 -0.09 -4.37
N ASN A 421 -4.87 -0.40 -3.37
CA ASN A 421 -5.22 -0.21 -1.96
C ASN A 421 -5.51 1.28 -1.67
N THR A 422 -4.69 2.19 -2.22
CA THR A 422 -4.89 3.64 -2.13
C THR A 422 -6.28 4.06 -2.58
N ASN A 423 -6.74 3.60 -3.74
CA ASN A 423 -8.05 3.98 -4.27
C ASN A 423 -9.18 3.38 -3.43
N SER A 424 -9.03 2.15 -2.93
CA SER A 424 -9.99 1.55 -2.01
C SER A 424 -10.16 2.38 -0.73
N ASN A 425 -9.04 2.78 -0.12
CA ASN A 425 -9.06 3.61 1.08
C ASN A 425 -9.74 4.96 0.83
N VAL A 426 -9.43 5.64 -0.29
CA VAL A 426 -10.07 6.92 -0.62
C VAL A 426 -11.59 6.77 -0.79
N VAL A 427 -12.04 5.69 -1.44
CA VAL A 427 -13.47 5.51 -1.74
C VAL A 427 -14.27 5.05 -0.52
N PHE A 428 -13.74 4.12 0.28
CA PHE A 428 -14.54 3.43 1.29
C PHE A 428 -14.18 3.77 2.74
N ALA A 429 -13.01 4.36 3.03
CA ALA A 429 -12.59 4.57 4.42
C ALA A 429 -13.49 5.57 5.16
N ALA A 430 -13.83 6.71 4.54
CA ALA A 430 -14.72 7.71 5.15
C ALA A 430 -16.10 7.13 5.47
N LEU A 431 -16.66 6.33 4.55
CA LEU A 431 -17.91 5.61 4.77
C LEU A 431 -17.82 4.65 5.95
N GLN A 432 -16.76 3.86 6.03
CA GLN A 432 -16.60 2.89 7.11
C GLN A 432 -16.32 3.52 8.46
N MET A 433 -15.53 4.60 8.49
CA MET A 433 -15.34 5.44 9.66
C MET A 433 -16.70 5.90 10.18
N ARG A 434 -17.53 6.50 9.32
CA ARG A 434 -18.83 7.01 9.73
C ARG A 434 -19.78 5.92 10.17
N THR A 435 -19.75 4.77 9.50
CA THR A 435 -20.56 3.61 9.90
C THR A 435 -20.14 3.07 11.27
N ALA A 436 -18.82 3.03 11.55
CA ALA A 436 -18.29 2.64 12.85
C ALA A 436 -18.72 3.60 13.96
N GLU A 437 -18.67 4.91 13.71
CA GLU A 437 -19.15 5.94 14.64
C GLU A 437 -20.63 5.74 14.99
N LEU A 438 -21.49 5.52 13.98
CA LEU A 438 -22.92 5.29 14.20
C LEU A 438 -23.22 4.00 14.97
N LEU A 439 -22.39 2.97 14.79
CA LEU A 439 -22.52 1.68 15.49
C LEU A 439 -21.81 1.67 16.86
N GLY A 440 -21.10 2.74 17.22
CA GLY A 440 -20.32 2.81 18.46
C GLY A 440 -19.09 1.92 18.49
N PHE A 441 -18.55 1.53 17.33
CA PHE A 441 -17.34 0.70 17.25
C PHE A 441 -16.05 1.52 17.24
N PRO A 442 -14.93 0.97 17.75
CA PRO A 442 -13.63 1.60 17.63
C PRO A 442 -13.24 1.83 16.16
N VAL A 443 -13.29 3.10 15.74
CA VAL A 443 -13.05 3.52 14.36
C VAL A 443 -11.69 3.05 13.85
N ALA A 444 -10.64 3.15 14.67
CA ALA A 444 -9.29 2.75 14.30
C ALA A 444 -9.18 1.25 13.98
N ILE A 445 -9.97 0.39 14.64
CA ILE A 445 -10.00 -1.06 14.39
C ILE A 445 -10.70 -1.36 13.06
N ILE A 446 -11.84 -0.70 12.79
CA ILE A 446 -12.54 -0.83 11.51
C ILE A 446 -11.67 -0.34 10.36
N LEU A 447 -11.00 0.80 10.50
CA LEU A 447 -10.11 1.33 9.47
C LEU A 447 -8.86 0.45 9.27
N ALA A 448 -8.34 -0.17 10.33
CA ALA A 448 -7.28 -1.17 10.21
C ALA A 448 -7.75 -2.42 9.45
N ALA A 449 -8.97 -2.90 9.71
CA ALA A 449 -9.58 -4.01 8.98
C ALA A 449 -9.77 -3.68 7.50
N GLN A 450 -10.37 -2.51 7.21
CA GLN A 450 -10.56 -1.93 5.88
C GLN A 450 -9.26 -1.93 5.07
N THR A 451 -8.22 -1.27 5.58
CA THR A 451 -6.97 -1.12 4.84
C THR A 451 -6.20 -2.44 4.72
N SER A 452 -6.36 -3.35 5.68
CA SER A 452 -5.75 -4.69 5.62
C SER A 452 -6.43 -5.56 4.57
N GLY A 453 -7.75 -5.55 4.54
CA GLY A 453 -8.54 -6.17 3.48
C GLY A 453 -8.22 -5.60 2.10
N ALA A 454 -8.10 -4.27 1.98
CA ALA A 454 -7.70 -3.61 0.76
C ALA A 454 -6.26 -3.94 0.32
N ALA A 455 -5.31 -4.02 1.25
CA ALA A 455 -3.95 -4.48 0.96
C ALA A 455 -3.93 -5.88 0.36
N LEU A 456 -4.58 -6.83 1.06
CA LEU A 456 -4.70 -8.22 0.67
C LEU A 456 -5.44 -8.37 -0.67
N GLY A 457 -6.63 -7.77 -0.82
CA GLY A 457 -7.44 -7.85 -2.03
C GLY A 457 -6.78 -7.23 -3.27
N SER A 458 -5.91 -6.23 -3.08
CA SER A 458 -5.26 -5.53 -4.19
C SER A 458 -4.37 -6.44 -5.06
N VAL A 459 -3.86 -7.56 -4.53
CA VAL A 459 -2.96 -8.44 -5.29
C VAL A 459 -3.69 -9.39 -6.24
N ILE A 460 -4.99 -9.56 -6.05
CA ILE A 460 -5.87 -10.37 -6.93
C ILE A 460 -6.40 -9.54 -8.10
N ALA A 461 -6.23 -8.21 -8.05
CA ALA A 461 -6.79 -7.33 -9.06
C ALA A 461 -6.28 -7.66 -10.47
N PRO A 462 -7.16 -7.65 -11.49
CA PRO A 462 -6.79 -8.02 -12.86
C PRO A 462 -5.56 -7.29 -13.39
N THR A 463 -5.44 -5.99 -13.07
CA THR A 463 -4.30 -5.16 -13.53
C THR A 463 -2.95 -5.62 -13.00
N LYS A 464 -2.89 -6.18 -11.78
CA LYS A 464 -1.64 -6.73 -11.22
C LYS A 464 -1.40 -8.16 -11.68
N VAL A 465 -2.47 -8.96 -11.80
CA VAL A 465 -2.38 -10.33 -12.30
C VAL A 465 -1.87 -10.36 -13.74
N VAL A 466 -2.34 -9.46 -14.61
CA VAL A 466 -1.86 -9.34 -16.00
C VAL A 466 -0.35 -9.06 -16.04
N VAL A 467 0.15 -8.18 -15.17
CA VAL A 467 1.59 -7.90 -15.09
C VAL A 467 2.35 -9.16 -14.73
N GLY A 468 1.93 -9.88 -13.69
CA GLY A 468 2.56 -11.14 -13.30
C GLY A 468 2.46 -12.22 -14.38
N ALA A 469 1.32 -12.35 -15.05
CA ALA A 469 1.11 -13.29 -16.13
C ALA A 469 2.08 -13.02 -17.31
N SER A 470 2.24 -11.74 -17.68
CA SER A 470 3.13 -11.35 -18.77
C SER A 470 4.61 -11.62 -18.49
N THR A 471 5.05 -11.47 -17.23
CA THR A 471 6.46 -11.67 -16.85
C THR A 471 6.78 -13.10 -16.43
N GLY A 472 5.80 -13.83 -15.91
CA GLY A 472 5.94 -15.22 -15.47
C GLY A 472 5.64 -16.28 -16.53
N GLY A 473 5.42 -15.89 -17.79
CA GLY A 473 5.15 -16.84 -18.88
C GLY A 473 3.75 -17.46 -18.85
N MET A 474 2.76 -16.73 -18.33
CA MET A 474 1.36 -17.15 -18.15
C MET A 474 0.37 -16.21 -18.83
N ALA A 475 0.80 -15.40 -19.81
CA ALA A 475 -0.07 -14.49 -20.56
C ALA A 475 -1.24 -15.25 -21.20
N GLY A 476 -2.47 -14.76 -21.03
CA GLY A 476 -3.69 -15.44 -21.49
C GLY A 476 -4.21 -16.52 -20.52
N ARG A 477 -3.52 -16.78 -19.41
CA ARG A 477 -3.91 -17.73 -18.34
C ARG A 477 -4.15 -17.02 -17.00
N GLU A 478 -4.52 -15.75 -17.03
CA GLU A 478 -4.75 -14.90 -15.85
C GLU A 478 -5.82 -15.50 -14.92
N GLY A 479 -6.85 -16.14 -15.48
CA GLY A 479 -7.91 -16.79 -14.71
C GLY A 479 -7.41 -17.89 -13.77
N GLU A 480 -6.37 -18.63 -14.16
CA GLU A 480 -5.76 -19.67 -13.31
C GLU A 480 -5.03 -19.05 -12.12
N ILE A 481 -4.30 -17.96 -12.36
CA ILE A 481 -3.60 -17.19 -11.33
C ILE A 481 -4.63 -16.59 -10.36
N MET A 482 -5.67 -15.93 -10.87
CA MET A 482 -6.73 -15.32 -10.06
C MET A 482 -7.43 -16.35 -9.18
N ARG A 483 -7.81 -17.52 -9.72
CA ARG A 483 -8.46 -18.59 -8.94
C ARG A 483 -7.60 -19.03 -7.77
N LYS A 484 -6.29 -19.19 -8.00
CA LYS A 484 -5.35 -19.59 -6.96
C LYS A 484 -5.16 -18.49 -5.90
N LEU A 485 -5.05 -17.23 -6.33
CA LEU A 485 -4.93 -16.08 -5.44
C LEU A 485 -6.20 -15.87 -4.59
N LEU A 486 -7.39 -16.03 -5.17
CA LEU A 486 -8.67 -15.91 -4.46
C LEU A 486 -8.75 -16.86 -3.26
N ALA A 487 -8.33 -18.13 -3.45
CA ALA A 487 -8.33 -19.10 -2.36
C ALA A 487 -7.41 -18.68 -1.21
N TYR A 488 -6.18 -18.25 -1.53
CA TYR A 488 -5.19 -17.86 -0.54
C TYR A 488 -5.53 -16.56 0.18
N ILE A 489 -5.87 -15.52 -0.59
CA ILE A 489 -6.17 -14.21 -0.04
C ILE A 489 -7.51 -14.22 0.70
N GLY A 490 -8.50 -15.01 0.26
CA GLY A 490 -9.76 -15.17 0.97
C GLY A 490 -9.57 -15.66 2.41
N ILE A 491 -8.67 -16.64 2.63
CA ILE A 491 -8.33 -17.13 3.97
C ILE A 491 -7.69 -16.01 4.82
N LEU A 492 -6.82 -15.19 4.22
CA LEU A 492 -6.18 -14.08 4.93
C LEU A 492 -7.19 -12.96 5.26
N ILE A 493 -8.16 -12.68 4.39
CA ILE A 493 -9.23 -11.71 4.68
C ILE A 493 -10.17 -12.24 5.77
N LEU A 494 -10.45 -13.54 5.81
CA LEU A 494 -11.19 -14.17 6.91
C LEU A 494 -10.45 -14.00 8.25
N LEU A 495 -9.12 -14.16 8.25
CA LEU A 495 -8.31 -13.86 9.43
C LEU A 495 -8.47 -12.40 9.86
N ILE A 496 -8.40 -11.43 8.93
CA ILE A 496 -8.65 -10.02 9.27
C ILE A 496 -10.08 -9.81 9.80
N SER A 497 -11.07 -10.52 9.26
CA SER A 497 -12.46 -10.43 9.73
C SER A 497 -12.58 -10.88 11.19
N LEU A 498 -11.90 -11.97 11.55
CA LEU A 498 -11.83 -12.45 12.93
C LEU A 498 -11.12 -11.44 13.85
N LEU A 499 -10.00 -10.88 13.40
CA LEU A 499 -9.27 -9.85 14.15
C LEU A 499 -10.11 -8.58 14.35
N ALA A 500 -10.88 -8.18 13.34
CA ALA A 500 -11.78 -7.03 13.43
C ALA A 500 -12.90 -7.25 14.45
N ILE A 501 -13.50 -8.46 14.47
CA ILE A 501 -14.48 -8.81 15.50
C ILE A 501 -13.80 -8.73 16.87
N ILE A 502 -12.70 -9.46 17.07
CA ILE A 502 -12.01 -9.51 18.37
C ILE A 502 -11.61 -8.10 18.84
N GLY A 503 -11.02 -7.30 17.96
CA GLY A 503 -10.55 -5.95 18.31
C GLY A 503 -11.65 -4.92 18.58
N VAL A 504 -12.90 -5.20 18.20
CA VAL A 504 -14.04 -4.34 18.54
C VAL A 504 -14.58 -4.65 19.95
N TRP A 505 -14.39 -5.87 20.45
CA TRP A 505 -14.94 -6.34 21.73
C TRP A 505 -13.89 -6.48 22.84
N LEU A 506 -12.61 -6.21 22.54
CA LEU A 506 -11.52 -6.03 23.50
C LEU A 506 -11.32 -4.54 23.74
#